data_AF-A0A660WIP1-F1
#
_entry.id   AF-A0A660WIP1-F1
#
_cell.length_a   1.000
_cell.length_b   1.000
_cell.length_c   1.000
_cell.angle_alpha   90.00
_cell.angle_beta   90.00
_cell.angle_gamma   90.00
#
_symmetry.space_group_name_H-M   'P 1'
#
loop_
_entity.id
_entity.type
_entity.pdbx_description
1 polymer ?
#
loop_
_entity_poly.entity_id
_entity_poly.type
_entity_poly.pdbx_seq_one_letter_code
_entity_poly.pdbx_strand_id
1 'polypeptide(L)'
;MFGGIDFIIIVLVLSGILVGILRGILGVIIDLIGILIGSIIASFVYQAPVNLFKKFNITGSVVELIWYLLCFFVFTLIVILLLELGRKRIETRSFVDKFFGAILGIGEGFVYATGILIIMSGSFNAANEIQQSRTAEYVLRYLPKIYEKVERTGITLPKMMFLPEKYSDEFNPKYKKIRFVKINFVKLDGATCIKCGEKVKFAGYFLKYGASVVPKFVCTKCGRTSCGCQTYEGFHLLYGKCPVELAEEGEKIDCGQWPNDSPVIPKGPCPVCGKTLKVWKLEF
;
A
#
# COMPACT_ATOMS: atom_id res chain seq x y z
N MET A 1 -24.24 -0.62 5.58
CA MET A 1 -25.51 -0.35 4.85
C MET A 1 -25.28 -0.74 3.41
N PHE A 2 -26.28 -1.23 2.67
CA PHE A 2 -26.10 -1.50 1.24
C PHE A 2 -26.16 -0.15 0.50
N GLY A 3 -25.03 0.34 0.02
CA GLY A 3 -24.88 1.66 -0.59
C GLY A 3 -24.44 1.61 -2.05
N GLY A 4 -24.19 2.79 -2.64
CA GLY A 4 -23.73 2.90 -4.02
C GLY A 4 -22.41 2.16 -4.30
N ILE A 5 -21.53 2.06 -3.30
CA ILE A 5 -20.28 1.30 -3.39
C ILE A 5 -20.55 -0.20 -3.54
N ASP A 6 -21.51 -0.75 -2.81
CA ASP A 6 -21.88 -2.16 -2.92
C ASP A 6 -22.43 -2.47 -4.33
N PHE A 7 -23.25 -1.56 -4.88
CA PHE A 7 -23.76 -1.68 -6.25
C PHE A 7 -22.62 -1.70 -7.28
N ILE A 8 -21.65 -0.77 -7.17
CA ILE A 8 -20.48 -0.72 -8.07
C ILE A 8 -19.70 -2.04 -8.00
N ILE A 9 -19.43 -2.55 -6.80
CA ILE A 9 -18.69 -3.82 -6.63
C ILE A 9 -19.45 -4.99 -7.29
N ILE A 10 -20.76 -5.07 -7.09
CA ILE A 10 -21.58 -6.13 -7.68
C ILE A 10 -21.55 -6.06 -9.21
N VAL A 11 -21.71 -4.86 -9.78
CA VAL A 11 -21.61 -4.68 -11.24
C VAL A 11 -20.25 -5.12 -11.77
N LEU A 12 -19.16 -4.78 -11.08
CA LEU A 12 -17.81 -5.20 -11.48
C LEU A 12 -17.63 -6.72 -11.41
N VAL A 13 -18.10 -7.37 -10.35
CA VAL A 13 -18.01 -8.83 -10.22
C VAL A 13 -18.88 -9.52 -11.28
N LEU A 14 -20.10 -9.04 -11.54
CA LEU A 14 -20.95 -9.54 -12.61
C LEU A 14 -20.33 -9.34 -14.00
N SER A 15 -19.67 -8.20 -14.22
CA SER A 15 -18.94 -7.96 -15.48
C SER A 15 -17.78 -8.93 -15.65
N GLY A 16 -17.05 -9.25 -14.58
CA GLY A 16 -15.99 -10.26 -14.59
C GLY A 16 -16.53 -11.66 -14.92
N ILE A 17 -17.68 -12.05 -14.36
CA ILE A 17 -18.37 -13.30 -14.71
C ILE A 17 -18.70 -13.33 -16.21
N LEU A 18 -19.26 -12.25 -16.75
CA LEU A 18 -19.61 -12.15 -18.16
C LEU A 18 -18.38 -12.25 -19.07
N VAL A 19 -17.31 -11.50 -18.75
CA VAL A 19 -16.02 -11.57 -19.46
C VAL A 19 -15.47 -13.00 -19.41
N GLY A 20 -15.53 -13.66 -18.26
CA GLY A 20 -15.09 -15.04 -18.10
C GLY A 20 -15.87 -16.04 -18.95
N ILE A 21 -17.19 -15.88 -19.07
CA ILE A 21 -18.02 -16.70 -19.97
C ILE A 21 -17.64 -16.47 -21.44
N LEU A 22 -17.36 -15.24 -21.83
CA LEU A 22 -17.03 -14.88 -23.21
C LEU A 22 -15.62 -15.32 -23.62
N ARG A 23 -14.65 -15.23 -22.71
CA ARG A 23 -13.23 -15.49 -23.00
C ARG A 23 -12.80 -16.94 -22.70
N GLY A 24 -13.57 -17.66 -21.88
CA GLY A 24 -13.23 -19.00 -21.42
C GLY A 24 -12.11 -19.01 -20.38
N ILE A 25 -11.71 -20.19 -19.92
CA ILE A 25 -10.69 -20.38 -18.87
C ILE A 25 -9.37 -19.74 -19.29
N LEU A 26 -8.89 -20.08 -20.49
CA LEU A 26 -7.57 -19.66 -20.95
C LEU A 26 -7.45 -18.15 -21.10
N GLY A 27 -8.52 -17.49 -21.57
CA GLY A 27 -8.56 -16.04 -21.70
C GLY A 27 -8.44 -15.35 -20.34
N VAL A 28 -9.21 -15.79 -19.34
CA VAL A 28 -9.13 -15.21 -17.98
C VAL A 28 -7.76 -15.45 -17.34
N ILE A 29 -7.14 -16.62 -17.56
CA ILE A 29 -5.77 -16.86 -17.07
C ILE A 29 -4.78 -15.88 -17.70
N ILE A 30 -4.89 -15.64 -19.01
CA ILE A 30 -4.06 -14.64 -19.70
C ILE A 30 -4.27 -13.25 -19.10
N ASP A 31 -5.51 -12.87 -18.79
CA ASP A 31 -5.83 -11.58 -18.18
C ASP A 31 -5.24 -11.43 -16.78
N LEU A 32 -5.38 -12.45 -15.94
CA LEU A 32 -4.83 -12.43 -14.59
C LEU A 32 -3.29 -12.34 -14.61
N ILE A 33 -2.63 -13.07 -15.52
CA ILE A 33 -1.18 -12.96 -15.74
C ILE A 33 -0.81 -11.57 -16.25
N GLY A 34 -1.58 -11.04 -17.19
CA GLY A 34 -1.39 -9.71 -17.76
C GLY A 34 -1.49 -8.61 -16.71
N ILE A 35 -2.51 -8.67 -15.85
CA ILE A 35 -2.71 -7.74 -14.73
C ILE A 35 -1.55 -7.85 -13.73
N LEU A 36 -1.11 -9.06 -13.40
CA LEU A 36 -0.01 -9.26 -12.47
C LEU A 36 1.31 -8.67 -13.01
N ILE A 37 1.70 -9.06 -14.22
CA ILE A 37 2.94 -8.59 -14.85
C ILE A 37 2.87 -7.09 -15.13
N GLY A 38 1.73 -6.62 -15.65
CA GLY A 38 1.47 -5.20 -15.91
C GLY A 38 1.59 -4.34 -14.65
N SER A 39 1.04 -4.80 -13.52
CA SER A 39 1.18 -4.13 -12.21
C SER A 39 2.63 -4.08 -11.73
N ILE A 40 3.37 -5.18 -11.88
CA ILE A 40 4.79 -5.23 -11.51
C ILE A 40 5.59 -4.23 -12.37
N ILE A 41 5.46 -4.28 -13.70
CA ILE A 41 6.18 -3.37 -14.61
C ILE A 41 5.80 -1.92 -14.32
N ALA A 42 4.52 -1.63 -14.20
CA ALA A 42 4.02 -0.29 -13.90
C ALA A 42 4.61 0.25 -12.59
N SER A 43 4.77 -0.58 -11.56
CA SER A 43 5.39 -0.18 -10.28
C SER A 43 6.80 0.36 -10.45
N PHE A 44 7.55 -0.06 -11.46
CA PHE A 44 8.90 0.46 -11.76
C PHE A 44 8.86 1.68 -12.68
N VAL A 45 8.03 1.64 -13.72
CA VAL A 45 8.07 2.64 -14.81
C VAL A 45 7.37 3.95 -14.46
N TYR A 46 6.31 3.94 -13.65
CA TYR A 46 5.47 5.13 -13.42
C TYR A 46 6.20 6.33 -12.82
N GLN A 47 7.34 6.11 -12.15
CA GLN A 47 8.15 7.19 -11.58
C GLN A 47 8.82 8.05 -12.65
N ALA A 48 9.05 7.53 -13.86
CA ALA A 48 9.66 8.29 -14.96
C ALA A 48 8.82 9.52 -15.36
N PRO A 49 7.53 9.38 -15.74
CA PRO A 49 6.69 10.54 -16.04
C PRO A 49 6.43 11.39 -14.79
N VAL A 50 6.29 10.82 -13.60
CA VAL A 50 6.18 11.59 -12.35
C VAL A 50 7.37 12.53 -12.16
N ASN A 51 8.59 12.05 -12.39
CA ASN A 51 9.80 12.86 -12.27
C ASN A 51 9.92 13.93 -13.35
N LEU A 52 9.36 13.70 -14.55
CA LEU A 52 9.23 14.73 -15.56
C LEU A 52 8.27 15.84 -15.09
N PHE A 53 7.10 15.49 -14.57
CA PHE A 53 6.11 16.44 -14.06
C PHE A 53 6.58 17.25 -12.85
N LYS A 54 7.41 16.64 -11.99
CA LYS A 54 8.08 17.33 -10.88
C LYS A 54 8.92 18.53 -11.36
N LYS A 55 9.53 18.47 -12.55
CA LYS A 55 10.29 19.60 -13.13
C LYS A 55 9.40 20.80 -13.47
N PHE A 56 8.10 20.59 -13.63
CA PHE A 56 7.10 21.63 -13.87
C PHE A 56 6.35 22.04 -12.60
N ASN A 57 6.87 21.69 -11.41
CA ASN A 57 6.22 21.90 -10.11
C ASN A 57 4.85 21.20 -9.95
N ILE A 58 4.54 20.21 -10.80
CA ILE A 58 3.34 19.38 -10.67
C ILE A 58 3.70 18.18 -9.80
N THR A 59 3.30 18.23 -8.52
CA THR A 59 3.66 17.24 -7.50
C THR A 59 2.43 16.75 -6.72
N GLY A 60 2.61 15.68 -5.94
CA GLY A 60 1.58 15.15 -5.04
C GLY A 60 1.09 13.75 -5.40
N SER A 61 0.45 13.10 -4.43
CA SER A 61 0.03 11.70 -4.54
C SER A 61 -0.99 11.44 -5.66
N VAL A 62 -1.80 12.43 -6.03
CA VAL A 62 -2.75 12.30 -7.15
C VAL A 62 -2.02 12.11 -8.47
N VAL A 63 -0.94 12.87 -8.70
CA VAL A 63 -0.11 12.76 -9.91
C VAL A 63 0.54 11.38 -9.98
N GLU A 64 1.08 10.90 -8.86
CA GLU A 64 1.68 9.57 -8.78
C GLU A 64 0.66 8.46 -9.05
N LEU A 65 -0.54 8.56 -8.48
CA LEU A 65 -1.62 7.61 -8.70
C LEU A 65 -2.05 7.59 -10.18
N ILE A 66 -2.30 8.75 -10.79
CA ILE A 66 -2.71 8.84 -12.20
C ILE A 66 -1.67 8.19 -13.11
N TRP A 67 -0.39 8.53 -12.95
CA TRP A 67 0.66 7.95 -13.78
C TRP A 67 0.87 6.46 -13.55
N TYR A 68 0.72 5.99 -12.29
CA TYR A 68 0.74 4.56 -12.02
C TYR A 68 -0.40 3.84 -12.73
N LEU A 69 -1.63 4.36 -12.66
CA LEU A 69 -2.79 3.76 -13.34
C LEU A 69 -2.62 3.74 -14.85
N LEU A 70 -2.17 4.84 -15.46
CA LEU A 70 -1.92 4.90 -16.89
C LEU A 70 -0.87 3.86 -17.32
N CYS A 71 0.27 3.77 -16.62
CA CYS A 71 1.26 2.74 -16.88
C CYS A 71 0.68 1.34 -16.66
N PHE A 72 -0.08 1.13 -15.59
CA PHE A 72 -0.71 -0.16 -15.29
C PHE A 72 -1.63 -0.63 -16.41
N PHE A 73 -2.53 0.22 -16.90
CA PHE A 73 -3.44 -0.14 -17.99
C PHE A 73 -2.68 -0.40 -19.30
N VAL A 74 -1.73 0.46 -19.66
CA VAL A 74 -0.93 0.31 -20.89
C VAL A 74 -0.13 -1.00 -20.85
N PHE A 75 0.60 -1.27 -19.78
CA PHE A 75 1.43 -2.48 -19.69
C PHE A 75 0.59 -3.75 -19.55
N THR A 76 -0.52 -3.70 -18.82
CA THR A 76 -1.47 -4.83 -18.74
C THR A 76 -2.00 -5.17 -20.13
N LEU A 77 -2.45 -4.18 -20.89
CA LEU A 77 -2.94 -4.39 -22.26
C LEU A 77 -1.86 -4.95 -23.18
N ILE A 78 -0.64 -4.39 -23.14
CA ILE A 78 0.50 -4.89 -23.93
C ILE A 78 0.78 -6.36 -23.61
N VAL A 79 0.85 -6.74 -22.33
CA VAL A 79 1.13 -8.12 -21.93
C VAL A 79 0.00 -9.06 -22.36
N ILE A 80 -1.26 -8.66 -22.17
CA ILE A 80 -2.43 -9.45 -22.62
C ILE A 80 -2.37 -9.68 -24.13
N LEU A 81 -2.13 -8.62 -24.92
CA LEU A 81 -2.02 -8.74 -26.38
C LEU A 81 -0.88 -9.66 -26.81
N LEU A 82 0.29 -9.56 -26.17
CA LEU A 82 1.43 -10.45 -26.44
C LEU A 82 1.11 -11.91 -26.11
N LEU A 83 0.44 -12.18 -25.00
CA LEU A 83 0.03 -13.52 -24.60
C LEU A 83 -1.06 -14.09 -25.52
N GLU A 84 -2.03 -13.26 -25.93
CA GLU A 84 -3.07 -13.65 -26.91
C GLU A 84 -2.49 -13.91 -28.30
N LEU A 85 -1.46 -13.16 -28.74
CA LEU A 85 -0.74 -13.47 -29.99
C LEU A 85 -0.07 -14.85 -29.95
N GLY A 86 0.42 -15.27 -28.77
CA GLY A 86 0.99 -16.60 -28.55
C GLY A 86 -0.05 -17.71 -28.43
N ARG A 87 -1.32 -17.37 -28.19
CA ARG A 87 -2.42 -18.32 -28.09
C ARG A 87 -2.73 -18.87 -29.49
N LYS A 88 -2.22 -20.07 -29.80
CA LYS A 88 -2.71 -20.87 -30.94
C LYS A 88 -4.24 -20.97 -30.82
N ARG A 89 -4.97 -20.89 -31.94
CA ARG A 89 -6.44 -20.99 -32.00
C ARG A 89 -6.94 -22.34 -31.46
N ILE A 90 -6.92 -22.50 -30.15
CA ILE A 90 -7.57 -23.58 -29.44
C ILE A 90 -8.98 -23.03 -29.21
N GLU A 91 -9.90 -23.40 -30.10
CA GLU A 91 -11.32 -23.09 -29.93
C GLU A 91 -11.90 -23.97 -28.83
N THR A 92 -11.72 -23.59 -27.58
CA THR A 92 -12.46 -24.18 -26.47
C THR A 92 -13.88 -23.58 -26.44
N ARG A 93 -14.78 -24.09 -27.28
CA ARG A 93 -16.21 -23.71 -27.23
C ARG A 93 -17.05 -24.55 -26.26
N SER A 94 -16.41 -25.43 -25.48
CA SER A 94 -17.11 -26.32 -24.55
C SER A 94 -17.84 -25.53 -23.46
N PHE A 95 -19.03 -26.00 -23.06
CA PHE A 95 -19.76 -25.48 -21.90
C PHE A 95 -18.89 -25.47 -20.63
N VAL A 96 -18.02 -26.47 -20.48
CA VAL A 96 -17.08 -26.58 -19.35
C VAL A 96 -16.11 -25.40 -19.31
N ASP A 97 -15.57 -24.99 -20.47
CA ASP A 97 -14.65 -23.84 -20.57
C ASP A 97 -15.34 -22.53 -20.16
N LYS A 98 -16.59 -22.34 -20.58
CA LYS A 98 -17.36 -21.15 -20.20
C LYS A 98 -17.71 -21.13 -18.71
N PHE A 99 -18.07 -22.28 -18.14
CA PHE A 99 -18.43 -22.38 -16.73
C PHE A 99 -17.24 -22.08 -15.81
N PHE A 100 -16.08 -22.70 -16.05
CA PHE A 100 -14.88 -22.40 -15.29
C PHE A 100 -14.31 -21.01 -15.61
N GLY A 101 -14.46 -20.53 -16.84
CA GLY A 101 -14.19 -19.14 -17.21
C GLY A 101 -15.00 -18.16 -16.36
N ALA A 102 -16.30 -18.42 -16.15
CA ALA A 102 -17.15 -17.63 -15.27
C ALA A 102 -16.64 -17.60 -13.82
N ILE A 103 -16.24 -18.76 -13.27
CA ILE A 103 -15.69 -18.86 -11.91
C ILE A 103 -14.39 -18.07 -11.78
N LEU A 104 -13.47 -18.19 -12.73
CA LEU A 104 -12.23 -17.40 -12.73
C LEU A 104 -12.51 -15.91 -12.93
N GLY A 105 -13.50 -15.56 -13.75
CA GLY A 105 -13.95 -14.20 -14.00
C GLY A 105 -14.46 -13.49 -12.74
N ILE A 106 -14.98 -14.23 -11.75
CA ILE A 106 -15.26 -13.67 -10.41
C ILE A 106 -13.97 -13.08 -9.81
N GLY A 107 -12.86 -13.83 -9.87
CA GLY A 107 -11.56 -13.39 -9.37
C GLY A 107 -11.06 -12.14 -10.09
N GLU A 108 -11.20 -12.08 -11.41
CA GLU A 108 -10.89 -10.89 -12.20
C GLU A 108 -11.76 -9.69 -11.79
N GLY A 109 -13.06 -9.90 -11.62
CA GLY A 109 -13.99 -8.88 -11.11
C GLY A 109 -13.60 -8.35 -9.73
N PHE A 110 -13.12 -9.21 -8.82
CA PHE A 110 -12.56 -8.79 -7.52
C PHE A 110 -11.29 -7.95 -7.67
N VAL A 111 -10.44 -8.25 -8.64
CA VAL A 111 -9.23 -7.47 -8.92
C VAL A 111 -9.62 -6.06 -9.40
N TYR A 112 -10.58 -5.95 -10.33
CA TYR A 112 -11.09 -4.65 -10.78
C TYR A 112 -11.79 -3.86 -9.67
N ALA A 113 -12.62 -4.53 -8.86
CA ALA A 113 -13.23 -3.92 -7.68
C ALA A 113 -12.16 -3.39 -6.71
N THR A 114 -11.13 -4.18 -6.42
CA THR A 114 -10.01 -3.74 -5.57
C THR A 114 -9.31 -2.52 -6.15
N GLY A 115 -9.02 -2.51 -7.46
CA GLY A 115 -8.41 -1.38 -8.15
C GLY A 115 -9.25 -0.10 -8.02
N ILE A 116 -10.56 -0.18 -8.27
CA ILE A 116 -11.47 0.97 -8.13
C ILE A 116 -11.53 1.46 -6.68
N LEU A 117 -11.60 0.55 -5.71
CA LEU A 117 -11.61 0.93 -4.29
C LEU A 117 -10.29 1.61 -3.87
N ILE A 118 -9.15 1.19 -4.41
CA ILE A 118 -7.85 1.86 -4.21
C ILE A 118 -7.90 3.29 -4.75
N ILE A 119 -8.42 3.48 -5.96
CA ILE A 119 -8.54 4.81 -6.60
C ILE A 119 -9.46 5.72 -5.79
N MET A 120 -10.65 5.24 -5.44
CA MET A 120 -11.63 5.99 -4.66
C MET A 120 -11.08 6.36 -3.27
N SER A 121 -10.24 5.51 -2.69
CA SER A 121 -9.58 5.79 -1.41
C SER A 121 -8.58 6.96 -1.49
N GLY A 122 -8.30 7.53 -2.66
CA GLY A 122 -7.52 8.76 -2.79
C GLY A 122 -8.13 9.98 -2.09
N SER A 123 -9.44 9.96 -1.83
CA SER A 123 -10.14 10.98 -1.03
C SER A 123 -10.55 10.41 0.32
N PHE A 124 -10.35 11.19 1.40
CA PHE A 124 -10.72 10.78 2.75
C PHE A 124 -12.23 10.50 2.88
N ASN A 125 -13.08 11.32 2.27
CA ASN A 125 -14.53 11.15 2.33
C ASN A 125 -14.96 9.83 1.67
N ALA A 126 -14.45 9.57 0.46
CA ALA A 126 -14.73 8.32 -0.25
C ALA A 126 -14.14 7.11 0.49
N ALA A 127 -12.94 7.22 1.07
CA ALA A 127 -12.35 6.15 1.89
C ALA A 127 -13.22 5.82 3.13
N ASN A 128 -13.82 6.84 3.74
CA ASN A 128 -14.73 6.66 4.88
C ASN A 128 -16.04 5.97 4.46
N GLU A 129 -16.60 6.32 3.29
CA GLU A 129 -17.76 5.62 2.73
C GLU A 129 -17.45 4.15 2.40
N ILE A 130 -16.29 3.86 1.81
CA ILE A 130 -15.82 2.49 1.52
C ILE A 130 -15.79 1.67 2.81
N GLN A 131 -15.32 2.25 3.91
CA GLN A 131 -15.20 1.56 5.19
C GLN A 131 -16.57 1.17 5.79
N GLN A 132 -17.65 1.84 5.42
CA GLN A 132 -19.01 1.54 5.87
C GLN A 132 -19.72 0.48 4.99
N SER A 133 -19.16 0.17 3.82
CA SER A 133 -19.66 -0.85 2.90
C SER A 133 -19.22 -2.25 3.36
N ARG A 134 -20.20 -3.15 3.50
CA ARG A 134 -19.93 -4.56 3.86
C ARG A 134 -19.24 -5.29 2.71
N THR A 135 -19.64 -5.03 1.47
CA THR A 135 -19.07 -5.71 0.31
C THR A 135 -17.62 -5.29 0.10
N ALA A 136 -17.31 -4.00 0.29
CA ALA A 136 -15.94 -3.51 0.21
C ALA A 136 -15.02 -4.17 1.24
N GLU A 137 -15.50 -4.43 2.46
CA GLU A 137 -14.71 -5.14 3.47
C GLU A 137 -14.26 -6.53 2.97
N TYR A 138 -15.16 -7.29 2.33
CA TYR A 138 -14.82 -8.60 1.78
C TYR A 138 -13.78 -8.53 0.67
N VAL A 139 -13.91 -7.55 -0.23
CA VAL A 139 -12.96 -7.32 -1.33
C VAL A 139 -11.57 -6.95 -0.77
N LEU A 140 -11.53 -6.02 0.19
CA LEU A 140 -10.27 -5.45 0.69
C LEU A 140 -9.58 -6.32 1.75
N ARG A 141 -10.27 -7.28 2.36
CA ARG A 141 -9.73 -8.13 3.45
C ARG A 141 -8.37 -8.77 3.14
N TYR A 142 -8.15 -9.15 1.89
CA TYR A 142 -6.92 -9.81 1.47
C TYR A 142 -5.82 -8.85 1.02
N LEU A 143 -6.15 -7.59 0.75
CA LEU A 143 -5.22 -6.58 0.25
C LEU A 143 -3.96 -6.44 1.13
N PRO A 144 -4.05 -6.36 2.47
CA PRO A 144 -2.86 -6.26 3.32
C PRO A 144 -1.91 -7.46 3.20
N LYS A 145 -2.47 -8.68 3.12
CA LYS A 145 -1.69 -9.92 2.98
C LYS A 145 -1.04 -10.03 1.60
N ILE A 146 -1.72 -9.56 0.56
CA ILE A 146 -1.15 -9.50 -0.80
C ILE A 146 0.06 -8.57 -0.81
N TYR A 147 -0.07 -7.36 -0.26
CA TYR A 147 1.07 -6.42 -0.15
C TYR A 147 2.23 -7.03 0.62
N GLU A 148 1.97 -7.63 1.79
CA GLU A 148 3.01 -8.27 2.58
C GLU A 148 3.73 -9.39 1.79
N LYS A 149 2.96 -10.28 1.14
CA LYS A 149 3.53 -11.42 0.41
C LYS A 149 4.40 -10.97 -0.76
N VAL A 150 3.94 -9.99 -1.53
CA VAL A 150 4.70 -9.45 -2.67
C VAL A 150 5.96 -8.71 -2.19
N GLU A 151 5.88 -7.97 -1.08
CA GLU A 151 7.06 -7.26 -0.58
C GLU A 151 8.11 -8.14 0.06
N ARG A 152 7.71 -9.28 0.62
CA ARG A 152 8.63 -10.34 1.06
C ARG A 152 9.41 -10.95 -0.10
N THR A 153 8.92 -10.91 -1.34
CA THR A 153 9.69 -11.32 -2.53
C THR A 153 10.63 -10.21 -3.04
N GLY A 154 10.71 -9.07 -2.35
CA GLY A 154 11.54 -7.92 -2.73
C GLY A 154 10.88 -6.94 -3.70
N ILE A 155 9.68 -7.25 -4.22
CA ILE A 155 8.95 -6.37 -5.15
C ILE A 155 8.18 -5.33 -4.33
N THR A 156 8.45 -4.05 -4.55
CA THR A 156 7.76 -2.96 -3.82
C THR A 156 6.61 -2.41 -4.66
N LEU A 157 5.39 -2.73 -4.27
CA LEU A 157 4.19 -2.18 -4.91
C LEU A 157 3.82 -0.84 -4.27
N PRO A 158 3.46 0.17 -5.08
CA PRO A 158 2.92 1.39 -4.52
C PRO A 158 1.54 1.13 -3.91
N LYS A 159 1.24 1.83 -2.82
CA LYS A 159 0.04 1.59 -2.00
C LYS A 159 -0.48 2.89 -1.41
N MET A 160 -1.78 2.92 -1.10
CA MET A 160 -2.38 4.04 -0.37
C MET A 160 -2.07 3.90 1.13
N MET A 161 -1.60 4.97 1.74
CA MET A 161 -1.28 5.03 3.17
C MET A 161 -1.83 6.30 3.80
N PHE A 162 -2.35 6.18 5.01
CA PHE A 162 -2.81 7.32 5.79
C PHE A 162 -1.66 7.87 6.63
N LEU A 163 -0.94 8.85 6.09
CA LEU A 163 0.29 9.41 6.67
C LEU A 163 0.33 10.93 6.49
N PRO A 164 0.86 11.69 7.46
CA PRO A 164 1.15 13.11 7.25
C PRO A 164 2.37 13.30 6.32
N GLU A 165 2.61 14.54 5.91
CA GLU A 165 3.83 14.93 5.19
C GLU A 165 5.01 15.12 6.16
N LYS A 166 4.75 15.72 7.33
CA LYS A 166 5.74 15.98 8.37
C LYS A 166 5.34 15.28 9.67
N TYR A 167 6.31 14.98 10.51
CA TYR A 167 6.04 14.36 11.80
C TYR A 167 5.23 15.28 12.75
N SER A 168 5.48 16.59 12.73
CA SER A 168 4.74 17.60 13.53
C SER A 168 3.21 17.53 13.32
N ASP A 169 2.78 16.98 12.19
CA ASP A 169 1.38 16.88 11.77
C ASP A 169 0.73 15.54 12.18
N GLU A 170 1.49 14.59 12.74
CA GLU A 170 1.07 13.22 13.07
C GLU A 170 -0.12 13.15 14.04
N PHE A 171 -0.30 14.17 14.89
CA PHE A 171 -1.40 14.24 15.86
C PHE A 171 -2.53 15.17 15.44
N ASN A 172 -2.42 15.83 14.28
CA ASN A 172 -3.47 16.70 13.78
C ASN A 172 -4.26 16.01 12.66
N PRO A 173 -5.54 15.64 12.88
CA PRO A 173 -6.36 14.97 11.87
C PRO A 173 -6.47 15.76 10.56
N LYS A 174 -6.42 17.10 10.61
CA LYS A 174 -6.54 17.97 9.43
C LYS A 174 -5.40 17.81 8.43
N TYR A 175 -4.22 17.40 8.91
CA TYR A 175 -3.01 17.28 8.09
C TYR A 175 -2.71 15.83 7.68
N LYS A 176 -3.47 14.86 8.19
CA LYS A 176 -3.38 13.48 7.71
C LYS A 176 -4.08 13.37 6.36
N LYS A 177 -3.33 12.93 5.36
CA LYS A 177 -3.83 12.71 4.00
C LYS A 177 -3.62 11.26 3.62
N ILE A 178 -4.46 10.77 2.70
CA ILE A 178 -4.21 9.48 2.07
C ILE A 178 -3.20 9.73 0.95
N ARG A 179 -2.03 9.14 1.09
CA ARG A 179 -0.89 9.30 0.20
C ARG A 179 -0.65 8.01 -0.57
N PHE A 180 -0.35 8.14 -1.85
CA PHE A 180 0.16 7.03 -2.64
C PHE A 180 1.67 7.00 -2.46
N VAL A 181 2.20 5.91 -1.91
CA VAL A 181 3.62 5.78 -1.55
C VAL A 181 4.19 4.43 -1.98
N LYS A 182 5.45 4.42 -2.37
CA LYS A 182 6.21 3.22 -2.74
C LYS A 182 7.29 2.94 -1.70
N ILE A 183 6.89 2.31 -0.59
CA ILE A 183 7.79 1.95 0.51
C ILE A 183 7.56 0.47 0.87
N ASN A 184 8.66 -0.28 0.94
CA ASN A 184 8.66 -1.66 1.43
C ASN A 184 8.94 -1.68 2.93
N PHE A 185 7.89 -1.83 3.73
CA PHE A 185 8.02 -1.82 5.20
C PHE A 185 8.50 -3.16 5.75
N VAL A 186 8.43 -4.24 4.97
CA VAL A 186 9.02 -5.54 5.36
C VAL A 186 10.52 -5.39 5.56
N LYS A 187 11.20 -4.51 4.81
CA LYS A 187 12.63 -4.22 4.99
C LYS A 187 12.99 -3.56 6.33
N LEU A 188 12.00 -3.04 7.07
CA LEU A 188 12.20 -2.49 8.41
C LEU A 188 11.97 -3.55 9.51
N ASP A 189 11.73 -4.81 9.15
CA ASP A 189 11.80 -5.90 10.11
C ASP A 189 13.22 -5.97 10.69
N GLY A 190 13.34 -5.97 12.03
CA GLY A 190 14.62 -5.82 12.71
C GLY A 190 15.13 -4.37 12.82
N ALA A 191 14.30 -3.35 12.52
CA ALA A 191 14.66 -1.97 12.82
C ALA A 191 14.78 -1.73 14.35
N THR A 192 15.48 -0.67 14.73
CA THR A 192 15.90 -0.39 16.10
C THR A 192 14.88 0.51 16.81
N CYS A 193 14.27 0.02 17.89
CA CYS A 193 13.28 0.74 18.67
C CYS A 193 13.88 1.96 19.36
N ILE A 194 13.28 3.14 19.15
CA ILE A 194 13.77 4.41 19.72
C ILE A 194 13.78 4.39 21.26
N LYS A 195 12.82 3.71 21.90
CA LYS A 195 12.67 3.70 23.38
C LYS A 195 13.74 2.86 24.09
N CYS A 196 14.07 1.68 23.57
CA CYS A 196 14.84 0.68 24.30
C CYS A 196 16.04 0.11 23.53
N GLY A 197 16.26 0.53 22.29
CA GLY A 197 17.36 0.05 21.45
C GLY A 197 17.16 -1.37 20.89
N GLU A 198 16.12 -2.09 21.30
CA GLU A 198 15.88 -3.45 20.83
C GLU A 198 15.26 -3.50 19.42
N LYS A 199 15.39 -4.64 18.76
CA LYS A 199 14.80 -4.91 17.45
C LYS A 199 13.27 -4.94 17.49
N VAL A 200 12.64 -4.46 16.41
CA VAL A 200 11.20 -4.59 16.20
C VAL A 200 10.89 -5.70 15.22
N LYS A 201 9.70 -6.29 15.35
CA LYS A 201 9.17 -7.28 14.42
C LYS A 201 8.06 -6.67 13.57
N PHE A 202 8.12 -6.86 12.26
CA PHE A 202 7.03 -6.52 11.35
C PHE A 202 5.86 -7.51 11.52
N ALA A 203 4.72 -6.99 11.96
CA ALA A 203 3.51 -7.77 12.24
C ALA A 203 2.52 -7.82 11.06
N GLY A 204 2.83 -7.14 9.96
CA GLY A 204 1.99 -7.08 8.77
C GLY A 204 1.37 -5.72 8.50
N TYR A 205 0.52 -5.68 7.48
CA TYR A 205 -0.28 -4.52 7.10
C TYR A 205 -1.71 -4.62 7.64
N PHE A 206 -2.31 -3.48 7.94
CA PHE A 206 -3.68 -3.36 8.42
C PHE A 206 -4.43 -2.29 7.64
N LEU A 207 -5.69 -2.53 7.30
CA LEU A 207 -6.55 -1.51 6.70
C LEU A 207 -6.86 -0.42 7.74
N LYS A 208 -6.92 0.84 7.30
CA LYS A 208 -7.29 1.97 8.17
C LYS A 208 -8.53 2.71 7.68
N TYR A 209 -8.44 3.34 6.51
CA TYR A 209 -9.55 4.04 5.84
C TYR A 209 -9.64 3.58 4.39
N GLY A 210 -10.80 3.10 3.96
CA GLY A 210 -10.97 2.49 2.65
C GLY A 210 -9.92 1.40 2.38
N ALA A 211 -9.23 1.51 1.24
CA ALA A 211 -8.12 0.63 0.84
C ALA A 211 -6.74 1.08 1.34
N SER A 212 -6.66 2.13 2.18
CA SER A 212 -5.38 2.55 2.75
C SER A 212 -4.87 1.54 3.78
N VAL A 213 -3.58 1.23 3.70
CA VAL A 213 -2.89 0.31 4.59
C VAL A 213 -1.92 1.04 5.50
N VAL A 214 -1.76 0.53 6.71
CA VAL A 214 -0.78 0.99 7.69
C VAL A 214 0.02 -0.22 8.18
N PRO A 215 1.36 -0.19 8.13
CA PRO A 215 2.19 -1.24 8.68
C PRO A 215 2.08 -1.25 10.21
N LYS A 216 2.29 -2.42 10.82
CA LYS A 216 2.44 -2.55 12.27
C LYS A 216 3.78 -3.20 12.59
N PHE A 217 4.51 -2.57 13.49
CA PHE A 217 5.73 -3.09 14.09
C PHE A 217 5.51 -3.25 15.58
N VAL A 218 6.11 -4.29 16.17
CA VAL A 218 6.05 -4.57 17.60
C VAL A 218 7.48 -4.73 18.13
N CYS A 219 7.88 -3.95 19.13
CA CYS A 219 9.18 -4.11 19.77
C CYS A 219 9.23 -5.42 20.58
N THR A 220 10.30 -6.21 20.39
CA THR A 220 10.43 -7.53 21.05
C THR A 220 10.70 -7.45 22.54
N LYS A 221 11.20 -6.31 23.05
CA LYS A 221 11.51 -6.10 24.48
C LYS A 221 10.46 -5.29 25.22
N CYS A 222 10.11 -4.10 24.71
CA CYS A 222 9.19 -3.20 25.42
C CYS A 222 7.74 -3.27 24.95
N GLY A 223 7.41 -4.15 23.99
CA GLY A 223 6.04 -4.39 23.52
C GLY A 223 5.40 -3.26 22.72
N ARG A 224 6.06 -2.10 22.59
CA ARG A 224 5.52 -0.93 21.88
C ARG A 224 5.19 -1.22 20.44
N THR A 225 4.13 -0.57 19.97
CA THR A 225 3.67 -0.71 18.59
C THR A 225 3.78 0.60 17.82
N SER A 226 4.10 0.53 16.53
CA SER A 226 4.17 1.71 15.66
C SER A 226 4.01 1.36 14.19
N CYS A 227 3.86 2.37 13.34
CA CYS A 227 3.88 2.22 11.87
C CYS A 227 5.30 2.33 11.28
N GLY A 228 6.33 2.18 12.12
CA GLY A 228 7.73 2.39 11.77
C GLY A 228 8.27 3.74 12.27
N CYS A 229 7.39 4.70 12.58
CA CYS A 229 7.76 6.00 13.13
C CYS A 229 8.34 5.95 14.56
N GLN A 230 8.39 4.79 15.22
CA GLN A 230 9.09 4.63 16.51
C GLN A 230 10.36 3.78 16.41
N THR A 231 10.89 3.66 15.19
CA THR A 231 12.19 3.05 14.92
C THR A 231 13.13 4.08 14.33
N TYR A 232 14.44 3.99 14.60
CA TYR A 232 15.40 4.96 14.03
C TYR A 232 15.39 4.95 12.50
N GLU A 233 15.43 3.76 11.92
CA GLU A 233 15.47 3.52 10.47
C GLU A 233 14.15 3.92 9.81
N GLY A 234 13.02 3.52 10.38
CA GLY A 234 11.70 3.89 9.88
C GLY A 234 11.43 5.39 9.98
N PHE A 235 11.91 6.06 11.03
CA PHE A 235 11.77 7.51 11.17
C PHE A 235 12.50 8.28 10.05
N HIS A 236 13.75 7.89 9.77
CA HIS A 236 14.52 8.46 8.65
C HIS A 236 13.83 8.19 7.31
N LEU A 237 13.32 6.97 7.12
CA LEU A 237 12.64 6.58 5.88
C LEU A 237 11.35 7.38 5.63
N LEU A 238 10.56 7.60 6.69
CA LEU A 238 9.25 8.26 6.58
C LEU A 238 9.36 9.77 6.48
N TYR A 239 10.24 10.38 7.28
CA TYR A 239 10.26 11.84 7.46
C TYR A 239 11.56 12.50 7.01
N GLY A 240 12.58 11.73 6.61
CA GLY A 240 13.87 12.28 6.17
C GLY A 240 14.63 13.03 7.26
N LYS A 241 14.28 12.83 8.54
CA LYS A 241 14.87 13.49 9.71
C LYS A 241 15.37 12.47 10.74
N CYS A 242 16.30 12.89 11.59
CA CYS A 242 16.70 12.08 12.72
C CYS A 242 15.76 12.31 13.91
N PRO A 243 15.25 11.25 14.57
CA PRO A 243 14.40 11.42 15.76
C PRO A 243 15.12 12.12 16.92
N VAL A 244 16.46 12.04 16.97
CA VAL A 244 17.27 12.78 17.96
C VAL A 244 17.12 14.29 17.79
N GLU A 245 17.11 14.80 16.56
CA GLU A 245 17.00 16.24 16.29
C GLU A 245 15.66 16.80 16.78
N LEU A 246 14.57 16.08 16.49
CA LEU A 246 13.23 16.48 16.94
C LEU A 246 13.13 16.47 18.47
N ALA A 247 13.76 15.49 19.12
CA ALA A 247 13.81 15.47 20.57
C ALA A 247 14.68 16.60 21.15
N GLU A 248 15.72 17.09 20.45
CA GLU A 248 16.46 18.30 20.83
C GLU A 248 15.61 19.57 20.68
N GLU A 249 14.72 19.60 19.70
CA GLU A 249 13.71 20.67 19.50
C GLU A 249 12.58 20.61 20.55
N GLY A 250 12.59 19.62 21.45
CA GLY A 250 11.59 19.44 22.49
C GLY A 250 10.32 18.70 22.04
N GLU A 251 10.31 18.15 20.82
CA GLU A 251 9.17 17.39 20.32
C GLU A 251 9.09 16.00 20.98
N LYS A 252 7.86 15.60 21.30
CA LYS A 252 7.56 14.27 21.85
C LYS A 252 7.29 13.30 20.71
N ILE A 253 8.02 12.18 20.70
CA ILE A 253 7.86 11.16 19.65
C ILE A 253 6.81 10.13 20.06
N ASP A 254 5.68 10.04 19.35
CA ASP A 254 4.72 8.95 19.48
C ASP A 254 4.13 8.55 18.11
N CYS A 255 3.37 7.45 18.04
CA CYS A 255 2.75 6.98 16.80
C CYS A 255 1.28 7.38 16.75
N GLY A 256 0.89 8.18 15.77
CA GLY A 256 -0.51 8.59 15.58
C GLY A 256 -1.42 7.50 15.04
N GLN A 257 -0.88 6.36 14.59
CA GLN A 257 -1.65 5.21 14.08
C GLN A 257 -1.79 4.10 15.12
N TRP A 258 -0.78 3.92 15.97
CA TRP A 258 -0.68 2.91 17.01
C TRP A 258 -0.21 3.58 18.31
N PRO A 259 -1.07 4.38 18.95
CA PRO A 259 -0.69 5.13 20.14
C PRO A 259 -0.25 4.19 21.27
N ASN A 260 0.70 4.64 22.08
CA ASN A 260 1.17 3.92 23.27
C ASN A 260 0.98 4.81 24.50
N ASP A 261 1.14 4.25 25.70
CA ASP A 261 0.85 4.96 26.97
C ASP A 261 1.73 6.19 27.24
N SER A 262 2.87 6.31 26.54
CA SER A 262 3.80 7.42 26.72
C SER A 262 4.55 7.73 25.42
N PRO A 263 4.96 8.98 25.19
CA PRO A 263 5.92 9.30 24.14
C PRO A 263 7.29 8.66 24.43
N VAL A 264 8.13 8.59 23.40
CA VAL A 264 9.51 8.09 23.46
C VAL A 264 10.48 9.25 23.34
N ILE A 265 11.56 9.16 24.09
CA ILE A 265 12.75 9.99 23.95
C ILE A 265 13.85 9.04 23.45
N PRO A 266 14.54 9.38 22.34
CA PRO A 266 15.66 8.58 21.83
C PRO A 266 16.71 8.28 22.91
N LYS A 267 17.22 7.05 22.94
CA LYS A 267 18.29 6.63 23.87
C LYS A 267 19.52 6.20 23.09
N GLY A 268 20.69 6.70 23.52
CA GLY A 268 21.96 6.37 22.89
C GLY A 268 22.12 6.94 21.47
N PRO A 269 23.17 6.51 20.74
CA PRO A 269 23.44 6.97 19.39
C PRO A 269 22.44 6.40 18.38
N CYS A 270 22.00 7.26 17.46
CA CYS A 270 21.21 6.84 16.33
C CYS A 270 22.01 5.85 15.46
N PRO A 271 21.52 4.62 15.19
CA PRO A 271 22.22 3.64 14.37
C PRO A 271 22.31 4.03 12.88
N VAL A 272 21.55 5.03 12.43
CA VAL A 272 21.54 5.50 11.04
C VAL A 272 22.56 6.61 10.79
N CYS A 273 22.72 7.55 11.74
CA CYS A 273 23.52 8.76 11.52
C CYS A 273 24.43 9.14 12.70
N GLY A 274 24.51 8.32 13.75
CA GLY A 274 25.41 8.51 14.90
C GLY A 274 25.02 9.62 15.89
N LYS A 275 23.99 10.42 15.61
CA LYS A 275 23.57 11.52 16.49
C LYS A 275 23.10 11.03 17.87
N THR A 276 23.45 11.79 18.91
CA THR A 276 23.07 11.54 20.32
C THR A 276 22.46 12.81 20.92
N LEU A 277 21.42 12.65 21.74
CA LEU A 277 20.87 13.79 22.49
C LEU A 277 21.92 14.32 23.47
N LYS A 278 22.06 15.65 23.56
CA LYS A 278 22.99 16.32 24.47
C LYS A 278 22.84 15.90 25.93
N VAL A 279 21.61 15.66 26.40
CA VAL A 279 21.35 15.22 27.78
C VAL A 279 22.01 13.88 28.11
N TRP A 280 22.20 13.01 27.12
CA TRP A 280 22.90 11.72 27.30
C TRP A 280 24.41 11.81 27.08
N LYS A 281 24.93 12.94 26.57
CA LYS A 281 26.38 13.14 26.40
C LYS A 281 27.12 13.42 27.70
N LEU A 282 26.39 13.62 28.81
CA LEU A 282 26.96 13.87 30.13
C LEU A 282 27.13 12.58 30.96
N GLU A 283 26.62 11.44 30.46
CA GLU A 283 26.67 10.13 31.16
C GLU A 283 27.67 9.15 30.53
N PHE A 284 28.37 9.56 29.46
CA PHE A 284 29.46 8.83 28.80
C PHE A 284 30.70 9.70 28.72
#